data_AF-A0A061G4V8-F1
#
_entry.id   AF-A0A061G4V8-F1
#
_cell.length_a   1.000
_cell.length_b   1.000
_cell.length_c   1.000
_cell.angle_alpha   90.00
_cell.angle_beta   90.00
_cell.angle_gamma   90.00
#
_symmetry.space_group_name_H-M   'P 1'
#
loop_
_entity.id
_entity.type
_entity.pdbx_description
1 polymer ?
#
loop_
_entity_poly.entity_id
_entity_poly.type
_entity_poly.pdbx_seq_one_letter_code
_entity_poly.pdbx_strand_id
1 'polypeptide(L)'
;MGAPPQKSYLCILFFTLFLVSQSVLATRKTLKQRQPCTRFSLYYHDNRFSGDDVANATSIAVLNATAFGNYNYGMLVIFDDPMTKDNSFFSPPAARAQGFYFYDGKTQYNAWFAFTLVFNSTEYKRLLA
;
A
#
# COMPACT_ATOMS: atom_id res chain seq x y z
N MET A 1 -46.40 51.92 5.02
CA MET A 1 -45.17 51.09 4.99
C MET A 1 -45.58 49.66 5.33
N GLY A 2 -45.79 48.80 4.32
CA GLY A 2 -46.18 47.41 4.53
C GLY A 2 -44.94 46.54 4.74
N ALA A 3 -44.89 45.78 5.83
CA ALA A 3 -43.81 44.85 6.11
C ALA A 3 -43.76 43.74 5.04
N PRO A 4 -42.58 43.34 4.56
CA PRO A 4 -42.47 42.30 3.54
C PRO A 4 -42.91 40.94 4.12
N PRO A 5 -43.45 40.02 3.30
CA PRO A 5 -44.01 38.77 3.78
C PRO A 5 -42.89 37.83 4.29
N GLN A 6 -42.68 37.85 5.60
CA GLN A 6 -41.71 37.01 6.32
C GLN A 6 -41.85 35.51 6.01
N LYS A 7 -43.07 35.05 5.69
CA LYS A 7 -43.37 33.66 5.29
C LYS A 7 -42.69 33.25 3.97
N SER A 8 -42.50 34.18 3.04
CA SER A 8 -41.93 33.90 1.72
C SER A 8 -40.43 33.56 1.79
N TYR A 9 -39.68 34.31 2.59
CA TYR A 9 -38.24 34.07 2.80
C TYR A 9 -37.95 32.73 3.49
N LEU A 10 -38.81 32.32 4.40
CA LEU A 10 -38.69 31.03 5.08
C LEU A 10 -38.91 29.86 4.11
N CYS A 11 -39.90 29.95 3.21
CA CYS A 11 -40.12 28.97 2.15
C CYS A 11 -38.93 28.88 1.18
N ILE A 12 -38.36 30.03 0.78
CA ILE A 12 -37.18 30.06 -0.08
C ILE A 12 -35.98 29.40 0.61
N LEU A 13 -35.76 29.69 1.89
CA LEU A 13 -34.69 29.06 2.68
C LEU A 13 -34.84 27.54 2.74
N PHE A 14 -36.04 27.05 3.07
CA PHE A 14 -36.31 25.61 3.09
C PHE A 14 -36.13 24.96 1.71
N PHE A 15 -36.53 25.63 0.64
CA PHE A 15 -36.36 25.13 -0.72
C PHE A 15 -34.88 25.06 -1.12
N THR A 16 -34.09 26.08 -0.78
CA THR A 16 -32.63 26.06 -1.01
C THR A 16 -31.93 24.96 -0.21
N LEU A 17 -32.27 24.77 1.07
CA LEU A 17 -31.74 23.68 1.90
C LEU A 17 -32.07 22.30 1.32
N PHE A 18 -33.29 22.12 0.79
CA PHE A 18 -33.72 20.89 0.14
C PHE A 18 -32.95 20.60 -1.17
N LEU A 19 -32.71 21.62 -2.00
CA LEU A 19 -31.91 21.48 -3.22
C LEU A 19 -30.45 21.14 -2.89
N VAL A 20 -29.88 21.77 -1.86
CA VAL A 20 -28.51 21.49 -1.41
C VAL A 20 -28.41 20.05 -0.86
N SER A 21 -29.40 19.55 -0.11
CA SER A 21 -29.35 18.17 0.42
C SER A 21 -29.38 17.10 -0.67
N GLN A 22 -30.11 17.32 -1.77
CA GLN A 22 -30.16 16.39 -2.90
C GLN A 22 -28.81 16.32 -3.64
N SER A 23 -28.10 17.44 -3.76
CA SER A 23 -26.79 17.49 -4.42
C SER A 23 -25.68 16.73 -3.67
N VAL A 24 -25.74 16.72 -2.34
CA VAL A 24 -24.80 15.97 -1.48
C VAL A 24 -24.99 14.46 -1.63
N LEU A 25 -26.23 14.00 -1.81
CA LEU A 25 -26.54 12.58 -1.99
C LEU A 25 -26.15 12.07 -3.38
N ALA A 26 -26.38 12.87 -4.42
CA ALA A 26 -26.05 12.53 -5.81
C ALA A 26 -24.53 12.44 -6.07
N THR A 27 -23.71 13.14 -5.27
CA THR A 27 -22.25 13.16 -5.42
C THR A 27 -21.54 12.09 -4.59
N ARG A 28 -22.26 11.36 -3.71
CA ARG A 28 -21.70 10.18 -3.04
C ARG A 28 -21.48 9.08 -4.07
N LYS A 29 -20.28 9.03 -4.66
CA LYS A 29 -19.77 7.82 -5.32
C LYS A 29 -19.77 6.71 -4.27
N THR A 30 -20.76 5.84 -4.33
CA THR A 30 -20.76 4.60 -3.56
C THR A 30 -19.54 3.81 -4.02
N LEU A 31 -18.52 3.70 -3.16
CA LEU A 31 -17.40 2.81 -3.41
C LEU A 31 -18.00 1.42 -3.65
N LYS A 32 -17.83 0.90 -4.87
CA LYS A 32 -18.21 -0.48 -5.18
C LYS A 32 -17.28 -1.39 -4.38
N GLN A 33 -17.66 -1.70 -3.14
CA GLN A 33 -16.87 -2.55 -2.22
C GLN A 33 -16.52 -3.92 -2.79
N ARG A 34 -17.21 -4.37 -3.85
CA ARG A 34 -17.04 -5.71 -4.40
C ARG A 34 -15.81 -5.88 -5.29
N GLN A 35 -15.15 -4.81 -5.77
CA GLN A 35 -13.97 -4.95 -6.65
C GLN A 35 -12.93 -3.83 -6.43
N PRO A 36 -11.62 -4.17 -6.51
CA PRO A 36 -10.57 -3.17 -6.40
C PRO A 36 -10.59 -2.22 -7.61
N CYS A 37 -10.37 -0.93 -7.37
CA CYS A 37 -10.28 0.07 -8.44
C CYS A 37 -8.99 -0.04 -9.26
N THR A 38 -7.98 -0.71 -8.71
CA THR A 38 -6.69 -0.94 -9.37
C THR A 38 -6.12 -2.26 -8.87
N ARG A 39 -5.54 -3.06 -9.77
CA ARG A 39 -4.90 -4.33 -9.45
C ARG A 39 -3.50 -4.36 -10.04
N PHE A 40 -2.51 -4.58 -9.19
CA PHE A 40 -1.14 -4.88 -9.62
C PHE A 40 -0.86 -6.35 -9.37
N SER A 41 -0.16 -6.99 -10.31
CA SER A 41 0.34 -8.36 -10.18
C SER A 41 1.81 -8.31 -10.59
N LEU A 42 2.69 -8.50 -9.63
CA LEU A 42 4.14 -8.37 -9.78
C LEU A 42 4.81 -9.54 -9.06
N TYR A 43 6.05 -9.84 -9.46
CA TYR A 43 6.90 -10.84 -8.83
C TYR A 43 7.90 -10.13 -7.94
N TYR A 44 7.93 -10.50 -6.66
CA TYR A 44 8.88 -10.02 -5.65
C TYR A 44 10.10 -10.93 -5.64
N HIS A 45 11.30 -10.33 -5.64
CA HIS A 45 12.55 -11.08 -5.63
C HIS A 45 13.45 -10.62 -4.50
N ASP A 46 13.69 -11.50 -3.53
CA ASP A 46 14.63 -11.30 -2.44
C ASP A 46 15.94 -12.05 -2.74
N ASN A 47 17.02 -11.32 -3.05
CA ASN A 47 18.35 -11.90 -3.20
C ASN A 47 19.22 -11.51 -2.00
N ARG A 48 19.22 -12.35 -0.97
CA ARG A 48 19.89 -12.06 0.31
C ARG A 48 21.41 -12.20 0.21
N PHE A 49 22.12 -11.22 0.75
CA PHE A 49 23.58 -11.23 0.86
C PHE A 49 24.09 -12.44 1.66
N SER A 50 25.00 -13.22 1.03
CA SER A 50 25.62 -14.43 1.58
C SER A 50 27.01 -14.22 2.18
N GLY A 51 27.62 -13.05 2.03
CA GLY A 51 28.97 -12.74 2.53
C GLY A 51 29.98 -12.30 1.48
N ASP A 52 29.71 -12.56 0.20
CA ASP A 52 30.66 -12.37 -0.91
C ASP A 52 30.04 -11.75 -2.18
N ASP A 53 28.73 -11.58 -2.25
CA ASP A 53 28.02 -11.06 -3.43
C ASP A 53 27.31 -9.72 -3.18
N VAL A 54 28.10 -8.67 -2.88
CA VAL A 54 27.56 -7.33 -2.60
C VAL A 54 26.86 -6.74 -3.83
N ALA A 55 27.31 -7.08 -5.04
CA ALA A 55 26.81 -6.48 -6.27
C ALA A 55 25.41 -6.99 -6.65
N ASN A 56 25.10 -8.25 -6.39
CA ASN A 56 23.79 -8.82 -6.75
C ASN A 56 22.80 -8.83 -5.58
N ALA A 57 23.27 -8.74 -4.33
CA ALA A 57 22.39 -8.77 -3.17
C ALA A 57 21.45 -7.56 -3.14
N THR A 58 20.17 -7.83 -2.85
CA THR A 58 19.12 -6.81 -2.71
C THR A 58 18.63 -6.69 -1.26
N SER A 59 19.00 -7.66 -0.41
CA SER A 59 18.69 -7.65 1.02
C SER A 59 19.83 -8.16 1.88
N ILE A 60 19.77 -7.87 3.18
CA ILE A 60 20.78 -8.30 4.15
C ILE A 60 20.15 -8.56 5.52
N ALA A 61 20.60 -9.62 6.19
CA ALA A 61 20.25 -9.83 7.60
C ALA A 61 21.07 -8.86 8.47
N VAL A 62 20.37 -7.99 9.18
CA VAL A 62 20.97 -7.01 10.10
C VAL A 62 20.97 -7.51 11.55
N LEU A 63 20.14 -8.51 11.86
CA LEU A 63 20.17 -9.25 13.12
C LEU A 63 20.13 -10.74 12.82
N ASN A 64 20.96 -11.50 13.51
CA ASN A 64 20.95 -12.97 13.43
C ASN A 64 19.70 -13.54 14.11
N ALA A 65 19.37 -14.78 13.76
CA ALA A 65 18.36 -15.54 14.47
C ALA A 65 18.72 -15.68 15.96
N THR A 66 17.71 -15.64 16.81
CA THR A 66 17.83 -15.99 18.22
C THR A 66 17.89 -17.51 18.39
N ALA A 67 18.34 -18.00 19.55
CA ALA A 67 18.31 -19.43 19.87
C ALA A 67 16.89 -19.97 20.17
N PHE A 68 15.84 -19.24 19.80
CA PHE A 68 14.46 -19.58 20.10
C PHE A 68 13.85 -20.45 19.00
N GLY A 69 14.23 -21.73 18.98
CA GLY A 69 13.78 -22.70 17.98
C GLY A 69 14.66 -22.73 16.72
N ASN A 70 14.26 -23.52 15.73
CA ASN A 70 15.07 -23.81 14.53
C ASN A 70 14.55 -23.12 13.25
N TYR A 71 13.75 -22.05 13.40
CA TYR A 71 13.01 -21.40 12.29
C TYR A 71 13.39 -19.92 12.11
N ASN A 72 14.65 -19.58 12.41
CA ASN A 72 15.22 -18.24 12.30
C ASN A 72 14.54 -17.15 13.14
N TYR A 73 13.81 -17.52 14.20
CA TYR A 73 13.06 -16.58 15.04
C TYR A 73 13.91 -15.37 15.44
N GLY A 74 13.41 -14.16 15.16
CA GLY A 74 14.06 -12.89 15.47
C GLY A 74 15.12 -12.44 14.45
N MET A 75 15.45 -13.24 13.43
CA MET A 75 16.32 -12.78 12.35
C MET A 75 15.60 -11.67 11.57
N LEU A 76 16.24 -10.49 11.49
CA LEU A 76 15.70 -9.30 10.82
C LEU A 76 16.49 -9.05 9.54
N VAL A 77 15.77 -8.89 8.43
CA VAL A 77 16.32 -8.61 7.10
C VAL A 77 15.80 -7.26 6.61
N ILE A 78 16.70 -6.40 6.16
CA ILE A 78 16.37 -5.14 5.48
C ILE A 78 16.59 -5.33 3.98
N PHE A 79 15.69 -4.81 3.16
CA PHE A 79 15.70 -5.05 1.73
C PHE A 79 15.31 -3.81 0.90
N ASP A 80 15.87 -3.75 -0.31
CA ASP A 80 15.45 -2.90 -1.42
C ASP A 80 15.39 -3.79 -2.67
N ASP A 81 14.25 -4.43 -2.87
CA ASP A 81 14.07 -5.53 -3.80
C ASP A 81 13.38 -5.11 -5.11
N PRO A 82 13.80 -5.63 -6.26
CA PRO A 82 13.12 -5.40 -7.52
C PRO A 82 11.78 -6.15 -7.58
N MET A 83 10.77 -5.51 -8.16
CA MET A 83 9.47 -6.11 -8.48
C MET A 83 9.28 -6.13 -9.99
N THR A 84 9.14 -7.30 -10.62
CA THR A 84 9.05 -7.43 -12.09
C THR A 84 7.66 -7.84 -12.56
N LYS A 85 7.36 -7.64 -13.85
CA LYS A 85 6.07 -8.03 -14.46
C LYS A 85 6.00 -9.53 -14.77
N ASP A 86 7.14 -10.21 -14.81
CA ASP A 86 7.31 -11.65 -15.03
C ASP A 86 8.15 -12.28 -13.92
N ASN A 87 8.36 -13.60 -13.95
CA ASN A 87 9.10 -14.31 -12.92
C ASN A 87 10.65 -14.20 -13.03
N SER A 88 11.17 -13.37 -13.93
CA SER A 88 12.62 -13.25 -14.15
C SER A 88 13.20 -12.16 -13.26
N PHE A 89 14.19 -12.51 -12.44
CA PHE A 89 14.93 -11.53 -11.61
C PHE A 89 15.64 -10.45 -12.44
N PHE A 90 16.10 -10.81 -13.64
CA PHE A 90 16.86 -9.91 -14.52
C PHE A 90 15.97 -9.01 -15.39
N SER A 91 14.64 -9.18 -15.33
CA SER A 91 13.72 -8.29 -16.04
C SER A 91 13.73 -6.88 -15.46
N PRO A 92 13.47 -5.83 -16.26
CA PRO A 92 13.39 -4.47 -15.75
C PRO A 92 12.35 -4.35 -14.63
N PRO A 93 12.69 -3.76 -13.47
CA PRO A 93 11.75 -3.61 -12.37
C PRO A 93 10.64 -2.63 -12.73
N ALA A 94 9.39 -3.04 -12.49
CA ALA A 94 8.22 -2.18 -12.58
C ALA A 94 8.01 -1.35 -11.31
N ALA A 95 8.51 -1.84 -10.18
CA ALA A 95 8.56 -1.15 -8.89
C ALA A 95 9.74 -1.67 -8.06
N ARG A 96 10.00 -1.03 -6.93
CA ARG A 96 10.87 -1.58 -5.88
C ARG A 96 10.08 -1.78 -4.59
N ALA A 97 10.37 -2.83 -3.84
CA ALA A 97 9.86 -3.04 -2.49
C ALA A 97 10.96 -2.66 -1.50
N GLN A 98 10.70 -1.67 -0.64
CA GLN A 98 11.69 -1.13 0.29
C GLN A 98 11.19 -1.26 1.72
N GLY A 99 11.91 -2.00 2.56
CA GLY A 99 11.46 -2.24 3.91
C GLY A 99 12.25 -3.33 4.62
N PHE A 100 11.56 -4.08 5.47
CA PHE A 100 12.15 -5.16 6.23
C PHE A 100 11.15 -6.29 6.46
N TYR A 101 11.69 -7.47 6.72
CA TYR A 101 10.95 -8.59 7.28
C TYR A 101 11.72 -9.23 8.41
N PHE A 102 11.01 -9.88 9.32
CA PHE A 102 11.62 -10.71 10.34
C PHE A 102 10.83 -12.01 10.53
N TYR A 103 11.54 -13.05 10.94
CA TYR A 103 10.91 -14.33 11.25
C TYR A 103 10.35 -14.31 12.67
N ASP A 104 9.08 -14.66 12.82
CA ASP A 104 8.34 -14.64 14.09
C ASP A 104 7.71 -16.00 14.44
N GLY A 105 8.01 -17.04 13.65
CA GLY A 105 7.52 -18.40 13.85
C GLY A 105 8.39 -19.20 14.81
N LYS A 106 7.80 -19.72 15.90
CA LYS A 106 8.52 -20.52 16.91
C LYS A 106 8.68 -21.99 16.51
N THR A 107 7.64 -22.59 15.92
CA THR A 107 7.56 -24.03 15.63
C THR A 107 7.51 -24.35 14.14
N GLN A 108 7.46 -23.32 13.29
CA GLN A 108 7.49 -23.40 11.82
C GLN A 108 7.96 -22.05 11.27
N TYR A 109 8.37 -22.00 10.01
CA TYR A 109 8.68 -20.73 9.36
C TYR A 109 7.42 -19.85 9.25
N ASN A 110 7.54 -18.63 9.74
CA ASN A 110 6.62 -17.53 9.50
C ASN A 110 7.42 -16.23 9.43
N ALA A 111 6.92 -15.25 8.68
CA ALA A 111 7.58 -13.97 8.52
C ALA A 111 6.57 -12.83 8.52
N TRP A 112 6.94 -11.73 9.16
CA TRP A 112 6.19 -10.49 9.17
C TRP A 112 6.92 -9.45 8.33
N PHE A 113 6.18 -8.70 7.51
CA PHE A 113 6.72 -7.74 6.56
C PHE A 113 6.17 -6.34 6.82
N ALA A 114 7.04 -5.33 6.75
CA ALA A 114 6.66 -3.93 6.56
C ALA A 114 7.53 -3.31 5.48
N PHE A 115 6.89 -2.79 4.43
CA PHE A 115 7.59 -2.22 3.30
C PHE A 115 6.71 -1.24 2.54
N THR A 116 7.36 -0.44 1.70
CA THR A 116 6.72 0.42 0.72
C THR A 116 7.03 -0.09 -0.69
N LEU A 117 6.01 -0.19 -1.54
CA LEU A 117 6.17 -0.31 -2.98
C LEU A 117 6.39 1.07 -3.60
N VAL A 118 7.55 1.23 -4.24
CA VAL A 118 7.98 2.45 -4.92
C VAL A 118 7.81 2.27 -6.42
N PHE A 119 6.78 2.91 -6.97
CA PHE A 119 6.57 3.01 -8.42
C PHE A 119 7.17 4.32 -8.92
N ASN A 120 8.11 4.25 -9.85
CA ASN A 120 8.76 5.42 -10.45
C ASN A 120 8.97 5.23 -11.96
N SER A 121 7.89 4.91 -12.67
CA SER A 121 7.86 4.80 -14.12
C SER A 121 6.99 5.89 -14.75
N THR A 122 6.98 5.95 -16.08
CA THR A 122 6.06 6.81 -16.83
C THR A 122 4.59 6.36 -16.69
N GLU A 123 4.36 5.06 -16.47
CA GLU A 123 3.02 4.49 -16.26
C GLU A 123 2.49 4.82 -14.85
N TYR A 124 3.32 4.66 -13.82
CA TYR A 124 2.94 4.83 -12.42
C TYR A 124 4.07 5.49 -11.63
N LYS A 125 3.75 6.62 -10.99
CA LYS A 125 4.66 7.34 -10.09
C LYS A 125 3.99 7.58 -8.74
N ARG A 126 4.15 6.65 -7.81
CA ARG A 126 3.51 6.68 -6.47
C ARG A 126 4.20 5.76 -5.47
N LEU A 127 3.90 5.96 -4.19
CA LEU A 127 4.26 5.08 -3.09
C LEU A 127 3.02 4.32 -2.58
N LEU A 128 3.19 3.06 -2.20
CA LEU A 128 2.20 2.29 -1.43
C LEU A 128 2.88 1.66 -0.23
N ALA A 129 2.57 2.15 0.96
CA ALA A 129 3.04 1.61 2.23
C ALA A 129 1.98 0.72 2.88
#